data_AF-A0A7R6PBE4-F1
#
_entry.id   AF-A0A7R6PBE4-F1
#
_cell.length_a   1.000
_cell.length_b   1.000
_cell.length_c   1.000
_cell.angle_alpha   90.00
_cell.angle_beta   90.00
_cell.angle_gamma   90.00
#
_symmetry.space_group_name_H-M   'P 1'
#
loop_
_entity.id
_entity.type
_entity.pdbx_description
1 polymer ?
#
loop_
_entity_poly.entity_id
_entity_poly.type
_entity_poly.pdbx_seq_one_letter_code
_entity_poly.pdbx_strand_id
1 'polypeptide(L)'
;MKTPHFITLFFVIALAVTCGNLLSTYISAQFVASELREVNAIMDLTREQLIDQKQADAVIRQNTARKQRARSEKGKAMWRSCMDWSAMHQKKQTYTTEKESKRQCAIYHHYVESGL
;
A
#
# COMPACT_ATOMS: atom_id res chain seq x y z
N MET A 1 10.50 -55.85 53.96
CA MET A 1 10.95 -54.60 53.30
C MET A 1 10.50 -54.63 51.84
N LYS A 2 9.46 -53.87 51.47
CA LYS A 2 8.90 -53.78 50.10
C LYS A 2 9.07 -52.38 49.49
N THR A 3 9.96 -51.56 50.05
CA THR A 3 10.20 -50.16 49.67
C THR A 3 10.82 -49.91 48.29
N PRO A 4 11.73 -50.73 47.73
CA PRO A 4 12.37 -50.38 46.45
C PRO A 4 11.40 -50.48 45.26
N HIS A 5 10.44 -51.40 45.31
CA HIS A 5 9.49 -51.61 44.21
C HIS A 5 8.55 -50.41 44.00
N PHE A 6 8.10 -49.76 45.08
CA PHE A 6 7.24 -48.58 44.99
C PHE A 6 7.98 -47.35 44.46
N ILE A 7 9.27 -47.21 44.79
CA ILE A 7 10.11 -46.12 44.30
C ILE A 7 10.35 -46.26 42.80
N THR A 8 10.72 -47.45 42.31
CA THR A 8 10.89 -47.69 40.87
C THR A 8 9.60 -47.43 40.09
N LEU A 9 8.46 -47.87 40.63
CA LEU A 9 7.16 -47.69 40.00
C LEU A 9 6.76 -46.20 39.91
N PHE A 10 7.08 -45.41 40.95
CA PHE A 10 6.91 -43.96 40.94
C PHE A 10 7.72 -43.28 39.82
N PHE A 11 8.99 -43.63 39.65
CA PHE A 11 9.82 -43.07 38.58
C PHE A 11 9.32 -43.44 37.18
N VAL A 12 8.87 -44.68 36.98
CA VAL A 12 8.32 -45.11 35.69
C VAL A 12 7.05 -44.34 35.33
N ILE A 13 6.15 -44.15 36.30
CA ILE A 13 4.92 -43.37 36.09
C ILE A 13 5.27 -41.90 35.81
N ALA A 14 6.16 -41.29 36.58
CA ALA A 14 6.57 -39.90 36.38
C ALA A 14 7.22 -39.68 35.01
N LEU A 15 8.07 -40.62 34.57
CA LEU A 15 8.69 -40.59 33.25
C LEU A 15 7.64 -40.74 32.13
N ALA A 16 6.68 -41.67 32.29
CA ALA A 16 5.62 -41.87 31.31
C ALA A 16 4.73 -40.62 31.15
N VAL A 17 4.36 -39.97 32.26
CA VAL A 17 3.53 -38.75 32.25
C VAL A 17 4.29 -37.57 31.63
N THR A 18 5.56 -37.39 31.97
CA THR A 18 6.37 -36.30 31.41
C THR A 18 6.64 -36.49 29.92
N CYS A 19 6.98 -37.70 29.48
CA CYS A 19 7.13 -38.02 28.06
C CYS A 19 5.81 -37.85 27.29
N GLY A 20 4.68 -38.29 27.86
CA GLY A 20 3.36 -38.13 27.24
C GLY A 20 2.97 -36.66 27.05
N ASN A 21 3.18 -35.83 28.08
CA ASN A 21 2.92 -34.39 27.98
C ASN A 21 3.83 -33.70 26.97
N LEU A 22 5.12 -34.07 26.91
CA LEU A 22 6.06 -33.47 25.97
C LEU A 22 5.71 -33.82 24.53
N LEU A 23 5.38 -35.09 24.27
CA LEU A 23 5.01 -35.57 22.95
C LEU A 23 3.70 -34.95 22.46
N SER A 24 2.69 -34.86 23.34
CA SER A 24 1.43 -34.19 23.02
C SER A 24 1.65 -32.72 22.65
N THR A 25 2.49 -32.02 23.41
CA THR A 25 2.79 -30.60 23.16
C THR A 25 3.54 -30.42 21.84
N TYR A 26 4.48 -31.32 21.52
CA TYR A 26 5.24 -31.29 20.26
C TYR A 26 4.35 -31.50 19.04
N ILE A 27 3.46 -32.50 19.08
CA ILE A 27 2.54 -32.79 17.99
C ILE A 27 1.59 -31.60 17.77
N SER A 28 1.00 -31.06 18.83
CA SER A 28 0.13 -29.88 18.74
C SER A 28 0.86 -28.66 18.17
N ALA A 29 2.10 -28.40 18.59
CA ALA A 29 2.90 -27.30 18.06
C ALA A 29 3.22 -27.47 16.57
N GLN A 30 3.52 -28.69 16.12
CA GLN A 30 3.81 -28.97 14.72
C GLN A 30 2.58 -28.78 13.82
N PHE A 31 1.40 -29.22 14.26
CA PHE A 31 0.14 -29.01 13.54
C PHE A 31 -0.21 -27.52 13.42
N VAL A 32 -0.09 -26.77 14.51
CA VAL A 32 -0.32 -25.31 14.51
C VAL A 32 0.70 -24.61 13.60
N ALA A 33 1.96 -25.04 13.61
CA ALA A 33 3.00 -24.47 12.74
C ALA A 33 2.73 -24.71 11.25
N SER A 34 2.15 -25.85 10.86
CA SER A 34 1.76 -26.10 9.47
C SER A 34 0.60 -25.21 9.02
N GLU A 35 -0.45 -25.07 9.83
CA GLU A 35 -1.60 -24.23 9.50
C GLU A 35 -1.22 -22.75 9.41
N LEU A 36 -0.37 -22.28 10.33
CA LEU A 36 0.14 -20.90 10.30
C LEU A 36 0.97 -20.59 9.05
N ARG A 37 1.72 -21.57 8.51
CA ARG A 37 2.49 -21.38 7.27
C ARG A 37 1.58 -21.20 6.05
N GLU A 38 0.51 -21.99 5.96
CA GLU A 38 -0.45 -21.90 4.87
C GLU A 38 -1.23 -20.57 4.90
N VAL A 39 -1.67 -20.16 6.09
CA VAL A 39 -2.36 -18.87 6.29
C VAL A 39 -1.44 -17.70 5.94
N ASN A 40 -0.17 -17.73 6.33
CA ASN A 40 0.79 -16.67 5.98
C ASN A 40 1.01 -16.57 4.46
N ALA A 41 1.14 -17.70 3.76
CA ALA A 41 1.31 -17.70 2.31
C ALA A 41 0.09 -17.11 1.56
N ILE A 42 -1.12 -17.42 2.01
CA ILE A 42 -2.36 -16.84 1.45
C ILE A 42 -2.42 -15.33 1.75
N MET A 43 -2.02 -14.93 2.96
CA MET A 43 -2.03 -13.53 3.37
C MET A 43 -1.02 -12.68 2.59
N ASP A 44 0.17 -13.22 2.28
CA ASP A 44 1.18 -12.55 1.48
C ASP A 44 0.72 -12.34 0.03
N LEU A 45 0.16 -13.36 -0.61
CA LEU A 45 -0.44 -13.24 -1.95
C LEU A 45 -1.57 -12.20 -1.99
N THR A 46 -2.43 -12.20 -0.98
CA THR A 46 -3.54 -11.24 -0.87
C THR A 46 -3.02 -9.83 -0.68
N ARG A 47 -1.92 -9.66 0.07
CA ARG A 47 -1.29 -8.36 0.33
C ARG A 47 -0.68 -7.77 -0.94
N GLU A 48 0.02 -8.57 -1.73
CA GLU A 48 0.59 -8.13 -3.01
C GLU A 48 -0.52 -7.67 -3.97
N GLN A 49 -1.57 -8.48 -4.14
CA GLN A 49 -2.72 -8.12 -4.98
C GLN A 49 -3.43 -6.85 -4.52
N LEU A 50 -3.57 -6.66 -3.20
CA LEU A 50 -4.14 -5.44 -2.62
C LEU A 50 -3.27 -4.21 -2.87
N ILE A 51 -1.95 -4.35 -2.84
CA ILE A 51 -1.02 -3.25 -3.15
C ILE A 51 -1.15 -2.87 -4.62
N ASP A 52 -1.14 -3.84 -5.53
CA ASP A 52 -1.27 -3.60 -6.97
C ASP A 52 -2.62 -2.95 -7.32
N GLN A 53 -3.72 -3.45 -6.74
CA GLN A 53 -5.04 -2.83 -6.92
C GLN A 53 -5.08 -1.41 -6.37
N LYS A 54 -4.53 -1.16 -5.18
CA LYS A 54 -4.48 0.19 -4.60
C LYS A 54 -3.66 1.15 -5.45
N GLN A 55 -2.56 0.69 -6.03
CA GLN A 55 -1.75 1.50 -6.94
C GLN A 55 -2.51 1.84 -8.22
N ALA A 56 -3.14 0.83 -8.85
CA ALA A 56 -3.97 1.05 -10.04
C ALA A 56 -5.12 2.03 -9.76
N ASP A 57 -5.83 1.85 -8.64
CA ASP A 57 -6.91 2.73 -8.21
C ASP A 57 -6.42 4.16 -7.92
N ALA A 58 -5.26 4.31 -7.29
CA ALA A 58 -4.66 5.61 -7.02
C ALA A 58 -4.37 6.37 -8.32
N VAL A 59 -3.82 5.69 -9.33
CA VAL A 59 -3.56 6.27 -10.66
C VAL A 59 -4.87 6.67 -11.35
N ILE A 60 -5.90 5.82 -11.29
CA ILE A 60 -7.22 6.13 -11.87
C ILE A 60 -7.85 7.34 -11.17
N ARG A 61 -7.80 7.40 -9.85
CA ARG A 61 -8.33 8.52 -9.04
C ARG A 61 -7.57 9.81 -9.33
N GLN A 62 -6.24 9.75 -9.44
CA GLN A 62 -5.42 10.92 -9.77
C GLN A 62 -5.75 11.44 -11.18
N ASN A 63 -5.88 10.55 -12.16
CA ASN A 63 -6.22 10.92 -13.53
C ASN A 63 -7.63 11.48 -13.67
N THR A 64 -8.61 10.92 -12.95
CA THR A 64 -9.98 11.43 -12.92
C THR A 64 -10.04 12.81 -12.25
N ALA A 65 -9.35 13.01 -11.12
CA ALA A 65 -9.22 14.32 -10.48
C ALA A 65 -8.57 15.35 -11.41
N ARG A 66 -7.48 14.99 -12.09
CA ARG A 66 -6.82 15.85 -13.10
C ARG A 66 -7.79 16.30 -14.19
N LYS A 67 -8.56 15.36 -14.76
CA LYS A 67 -9.59 15.64 -15.78
C LYS A 67 -10.71 16.53 -15.25
N GLN A 68 -11.16 16.32 -14.02
CA GLN A 68 -12.18 17.16 -13.39
C GLN A 68 -11.69 18.59 -13.18
N ARG A 69 -10.45 18.77 -12.68
CA ARG A 69 -9.84 20.10 -12.51
C ARG A 69 -9.69 20.85 -13.82
N ALA A 70 -9.23 20.16 -14.87
CA ALA A 70 -9.12 20.76 -16.21
C ALA A 70 -10.48 21.23 -16.76
N ARG A 71 -11.57 20.56 -16.38
CA ARG A 71 -12.94 20.90 -16.78
C ARG A 71 -13.66 21.88 -15.85
N SER A 72 -13.09 22.21 -14.69
CA SER A 72 -13.70 23.16 -13.77
C SER A 72 -13.62 24.58 -14.32
N GLU A 73 -14.51 25.47 -13.87
CA GLU A 73 -14.50 26.87 -14.33
C GLU A 73 -13.17 27.59 -14.00
N LYS A 74 -12.57 27.29 -12.84
CA LYS A 74 -11.21 27.76 -12.49
C LYS A 74 -10.18 27.27 -13.50
N GLY A 75 -10.19 25.97 -13.82
CA GLY A 75 -9.27 25.38 -14.81
C GLY A 75 -9.42 25.97 -16.20
N LYS A 76 -10.67 26.15 -16.66
CA LYS A 76 -10.98 26.80 -17.94
C LYS A 76 -10.51 28.26 -17.98
N ALA A 77 -10.71 29.02 -16.91
CA ALA A 77 -10.26 30.41 -16.84
C ALA A 77 -8.72 30.51 -16.91
N MET A 78 -8.01 29.66 -16.17
CA MET A 78 -6.55 29.59 -16.22
C MET A 78 -6.04 29.14 -17.60
N TRP A 79 -6.71 28.18 -18.23
CA TRP A 79 -6.39 27.75 -19.60
C TRP A 79 -6.53 28.88 -20.61
N ARG A 80 -7.63 29.66 -20.53
CA ARG A 80 -7.80 30.84 -21.40
C ARG A 80 -6.67 31.85 -21.20
N SER A 81 -6.29 32.16 -19.96
CA SER A 81 -5.15 33.06 -19.68
C SER A 81 -3.85 32.57 -20.34
N CYS A 82 -3.52 31.28 -20.20
CA CYS A 82 -2.37 30.68 -20.87
C CYS A 82 -2.42 30.85 -22.40
N MET A 83 -3.58 30.58 -23.02
CA MET A 83 -3.79 30.73 -24.46
C MET A 83 -3.69 32.19 -24.92
N ASP A 84 -4.27 33.12 -24.18
CA ASP A 84 -4.27 34.55 -24.51
C ASP A 84 -2.84 35.12 -24.47
N TRP A 85 -2.08 34.78 -23.44
CA TRP A 85 -0.67 35.20 -23.34
C TRP A 85 0.22 34.54 -24.38
N SER A 86 -0.03 33.26 -24.69
CA SER A 86 0.70 32.55 -25.75
C SER A 86 0.44 33.17 -27.12
N ALA A 87 -0.83 33.48 -27.42
CA ALA A 87 -1.20 34.18 -28.65
C ALA A 87 -0.62 35.61 -28.71
N MET A 88 -0.57 36.31 -27.57
CA MET A 88 0.09 37.62 -27.47
C MET A 88 1.58 37.53 -27.75
N HIS A 89 2.27 36.52 -27.22
CA HIS A 89 3.70 36.31 -27.50
C HIS A 89 3.95 36.01 -28.99
N GLN A 90 3.09 35.19 -29.61
CA GLN A 90 3.16 34.92 -31.04
C GLN A 90 2.98 36.19 -31.89
N LYS A 91 2.07 37.09 -31.49
CA LYS A 91 1.83 38.37 -32.20
C LYS A 91 2.91 39.41 -31.91
N LYS A 92 3.42 39.45 -30.69
CA LYS A 92 4.41 40.41 -30.19
C LYS A 92 5.43 39.70 -29.31
N GLN A 93 6.53 39.31 -29.91
CA GLN A 93 7.63 38.63 -29.22
C GLN A 93 8.43 39.65 -28.42
N THR A 94 8.04 39.85 -27.16
CA THR A 94 8.79 40.66 -26.20
C THR A 94 9.12 39.81 -24.99
N TYR A 95 10.13 40.21 -24.22
CA TYR A 95 10.50 39.54 -22.99
C TYR A 95 9.30 39.40 -22.03
N THR A 96 8.45 40.43 -21.93
CA THR A 96 7.27 40.40 -21.06
C THR A 96 6.25 39.37 -21.51
N THR A 97 5.94 39.29 -22.81
CA THR A 97 4.96 38.32 -23.32
C THR A 97 5.50 36.90 -23.24
N GLU A 98 6.81 36.69 -23.41
CA GLU A 98 7.46 35.40 -23.21
C GLU A 98 7.36 34.95 -21.75
N LYS A 99 7.70 35.85 -20.81
CA LYS A 99 7.67 35.56 -19.38
C LYS A 99 6.25 35.26 -18.90
N GLU A 100 5.28 36.08 -19.26
CA GLU A 100 3.90 35.90 -18.82
C GLU A 100 3.23 34.70 -19.49
N SER A 101 3.47 34.41 -20.77
CA SER A 101 2.96 33.18 -21.40
C SER A 101 3.45 31.93 -20.68
N LYS A 102 4.77 31.82 -20.43
CA LYS A 102 5.34 30.71 -19.65
C LYS A 102 4.73 30.63 -18.25
N ARG A 103 4.60 31.75 -17.55
CA ARG A 103 4.05 31.82 -16.20
C ARG A 103 2.60 31.35 -16.13
N GLN A 104 1.72 31.87 -16.99
CA GLN A 104 0.30 31.56 -16.94
C GLN A 104 0.03 30.09 -17.31
N CYS A 105 0.77 29.55 -18.28
CA CYS A 105 0.69 28.14 -18.61
C CYS A 105 1.22 27.26 -17.47
N ALA A 106 2.32 27.65 -16.80
CA ALA A 106 2.81 26.92 -15.64
C ALA A 106 1.79 26.90 -14.49
N ILE A 107 1.10 28.01 -14.22
CA ILE A 107 0.02 28.08 -13.22
C ILE A 107 -1.11 27.11 -13.58
N TYR A 108 -1.55 27.09 -14.84
CA TYR A 108 -2.57 26.15 -15.30
C TYR A 108 -2.13 24.69 -15.10
N HIS A 109 -0.92 24.33 -15.53
CA HIS A 109 -0.40 22.97 -15.39
C HIS A 109 -0.28 22.57 -13.92
N HIS A 110 0.23 23.47 -13.07
CA HIS A 110 0.34 23.24 -11.63
C HIS A 110 -1.02 22.99 -10.99
N TYR A 111 -2.04 23.79 -11.32
CA TYR A 111 -3.39 23.60 -10.82
C TYR A 111 -4.01 22.28 -11.29
N VAL A 112 -3.82 21.94 -12.56
CA VAL A 112 -4.36 20.68 -13.12
C VAL A 112 -3.68 19.47 -12.47
N GLU A 113 -2.39 19.52 -12.17
CA GLU A 113 -1.62 18.41 -11.61
C GLU A 113 -1.79 18.29 -10.09
N SER A 114 -1.60 19.39 -9.35
CA SER A 114 -1.61 19.41 -7.88
C SER A 114 -2.96 19.76 -7.27
N GLY A 115 -3.77 20.57 -7.96
CA GLY A 115 -5.03 21.12 -7.44
C GLY A 115 -4.93 22.43 -6.66
N LEU A 116 -3.73 22.99 -6.54
CA LEU A 116 -3.47 24.29 -5.93
C LEU A 116 -3.59 25.42 -6.96
#